data_AF-A0A399NCD6-F1
#
_entry.id   AF-A0A399NCD6-F1
#
_cell.length_a   1.000
_cell.length_b   1.000
_cell.length_c   1.000
_cell.angle_alpha   90.00
_cell.angle_beta   90.00
_cell.angle_gamma   90.00
#
_symmetry.space_group_name_H-M   'P 1'
#
loop_
_entity.id
_entity.type
_entity.pdbx_description
1 polymer ?
#
loop_
_entity_poly.entity_id
_entity_poly.type
_entity_poly.pdbx_seq_one_letter_code
_entity_poly.pdbx_strand_id
1 'polypeptide(L)'
;MERAVDALDGVRPDEVHVVRVFADADGAHGNELGIVLASARTDGREQEIAQALGFSETVFVDAVDAPGADPRGASIRILTPARELPFAGHPTVGTAWWLASRGVPVDHLRVPAGIVRVTRVGDEVRVTADPEW
;
A
#
# COMPACT_ATOMS: atom_id res chain seq x y z
N MET A 1 -17.18 -3.93 6.51
CA MET A 1 -15.90 -4.47 6.02
C MET A 1 -16.05 -4.88 4.56
N GLU A 2 -16.42 -3.93 3.69
CA GLU A 2 -16.87 -4.22 2.32
C GLU A 2 -16.46 -3.10 1.34
N ARG A 3 -15.52 -2.21 1.72
CA ARG A 3 -15.27 -0.94 1.00
C ARG A 3 -13.84 -0.71 0.51
N ALA A 4 -12.92 -1.66 0.64
CA ALA A 4 -11.63 -1.56 -0.06
C ALA A 4 -11.77 -1.84 -1.58
N VAL A 5 -12.86 -2.51 -1.98
CA VAL A 5 -12.97 -3.19 -3.28
C VAL A 5 -13.71 -2.38 -4.35
N ASP A 6 -14.73 -1.62 -3.95
CA ASP A 6 -15.63 -0.93 -4.91
C ASP A 6 -14.93 0.14 -5.76
N ALA A 7 -13.76 0.64 -5.32
CA ALA A 7 -12.99 1.63 -6.05
C ALA A 7 -12.01 1.03 -7.07
N LEU A 8 -11.64 -0.25 -6.93
CA LEU A 8 -10.56 -0.90 -7.69
C LEU A 8 -11.12 -1.98 -8.63
N ASP A 9 -11.83 -1.55 -9.67
CA ASP A 9 -12.45 -2.44 -10.66
C ASP A 9 -11.46 -3.48 -11.21
N GLY A 10 -11.86 -4.76 -11.12
CA GLY A 10 -11.08 -5.90 -11.62
C GLY A 10 -9.92 -6.34 -10.72
N VAL A 11 -9.70 -5.67 -9.58
CA VAL A 11 -8.72 -6.09 -8.57
C VAL A 11 -9.41 -7.01 -7.57
N ARG A 12 -8.96 -8.27 -7.49
CA ARG A 12 -9.55 -9.20 -6.52
C ARG A 12 -9.02 -8.91 -5.12
N PRO A 13 -9.90 -8.80 -4.12
CA PRO A 13 -9.50 -8.91 -2.73
C PRO A 13 -8.71 -10.21 -2.53
N ASP A 14 -7.82 -10.26 -1.53
CA ASP A 14 -7.06 -11.47 -1.18
C ASP A 14 -6.07 -11.99 -2.26
N GLU A 15 -5.91 -11.29 -3.39
CA GLU A 15 -4.82 -11.51 -4.33
C GLU A 15 -3.58 -10.71 -3.93
N VAL A 16 -2.41 -11.28 -4.20
CA VAL A 16 -1.12 -10.59 -4.01
C VAL A 16 -0.74 -9.92 -5.32
N HIS A 17 -0.66 -8.60 -5.30
CA HIS A 17 -0.10 -7.80 -6.38
C HIS A 17 1.35 -7.50 -6.10
N VAL A 18 2.23 -7.77 -7.06
CA VAL A 18 3.66 -7.51 -6.92
C VAL A 18 4.03 -6.31 -7.77
N VAL A 19 4.69 -5.32 -7.14
CA VAL A 19 5.28 -4.18 -7.83
C VAL A 19 6.76 -4.09 -7.51
N ARG A 20 7.52 -3.41 -8.38
CA ARG A 20 8.95 -3.15 -8.20
C ARG A 20 9.16 -1.65 -8.07
N VAL A 21 9.48 -1.20 -6.86
CA VAL A 21 9.60 0.23 -6.50
C VAL A 21 11.01 0.72 -6.79
N PHE A 22 11.14 1.90 -7.41
CA PHE A 22 12.42 2.48 -7.85
C PHE A 22 13.18 1.61 -8.85
N ALA A 23 12.44 0.93 -9.72
CA ALA A 23 13.02 0.26 -10.90
C ALA A 23 13.50 1.29 -11.92
N ASP A 24 14.47 0.90 -12.75
CA ASP A 24 14.84 1.66 -13.94
C ASP A 24 13.84 1.46 -15.10
N ALA A 25 14.12 2.09 -16.25
CA ALA A 25 13.24 2.07 -17.43
C ALA A 25 13.07 0.66 -18.04
N ASP A 26 14.01 -0.25 -17.82
CA ASP A 26 13.94 -1.64 -18.29
C ASP A 26 13.23 -2.55 -17.26
N GLY A 27 12.77 -1.98 -16.14
CA GLY A 27 12.18 -2.73 -15.04
C GLY A 27 13.21 -3.48 -14.19
N ALA A 28 14.49 -3.22 -14.36
CA ALA A 28 15.56 -3.79 -13.55
C ALA A 28 15.78 -2.99 -12.26
N HIS A 29 16.53 -3.58 -11.32
CA HIS A 29 16.83 -3.01 -10.00
C HIS A 29 15.57 -2.78 -9.12
N GLY A 30 15.63 -1.86 -8.16
CA GLY A 30 14.51 -1.56 -7.26
C GLY A 30 14.19 -2.64 -6.22
N ASN A 31 13.11 -2.41 -5.47
CA ASN A 31 12.64 -3.28 -4.38
C ASN A 31 11.30 -3.90 -4.72
N GLU A 32 11.17 -5.21 -4.59
CA GLU A 32 9.87 -5.89 -4.72
C GLU A 32 9.00 -5.62 -3.50
N LEU A 33 7.72 -5.40 -3.76
CA LEU A 33 6.71 -5.11 -2.77
C LEU A 33 5.46 -5.95 -3.05
N GLY A 34 5.03 -6.73 -2.06
CA GLY A 34 3.73 -7.37 -2.07
C GLY A 34 2.65 -6.39 -1.62
N ILE A 35 1.54 -6.32 -2.34
CA ILE A 35 0.37 -5.51 -2.00
C ILE A 35 -0.86 -6.41 -1.99
N VAL A 36 -1.60 -6.40 -0.89
CA VAL A 36 -2.82 -7.18 -0.70
C VAL A 36 -3.96 -6.23 -0.34
N LEU A 37 -5.08 -6.33 -1.04
CA LEU A 37 -6.31 -5.68 -0.60
C LEU A 37 -6.91 -6.49 0.55
N ALA A 38 -7.12 -5.83 1.70
CA ALA A 38 -7.67 -6.49 2.86
C ALA A 38 -9.11 -6.95 2.60
N SER A 39 -9.42 -8.14 3.11
CA SER A 39 -10.74 -8.75 3.02
C SER A 39 -11.02 -9.59 4.26
N ALA A 40 -12.24 -10.13 4.34
CA ALA A 40 -12.59 -11.07 5.40
C ALA A 40 -11.69 -12.34 5.43
N ARG A 41 -10.97 -12.65 4.35
CA ARG A 41 -10.03 -13.79 4.31
C ARG A 41 -8.65 -13.46 4.86
N THR A 42 -8.28 -12.19 4.83
CA THR A 42 -6.97 -11.71 5.30
C THR A 42 -7.03 -11.16 6.72
N ASP A 43 -8.23 -10.78 7.19
CA ASP A 43 -8.46 -10.22 8.53
C ASP A 43 -7.90 -11.12 9.64
N GLY A 44 -7.00 -10.57 10.44
CA GLY A 44 -6.30 -11.27 11.52
C GLY A 44 -5.23 -12.28 11.07
N ARG A 45 -4.96 -12.38 9.77
CA ARG A 45 -3.97 -13.31 9.17
C ARG A 45 -2.83 -12.59 8.47
N GLU A 46 -2.74 -11.27 8.59
CA GLU A 46 -1.83 -10.44 7.81
C GLU A 46 -0.37 -10.82 8.06
N GLN A 47 0.00 -11.10 9.31
CA GLN A 47 1.35 -11.51 9.66
C GLN A 47 1.71 -12.91 9.13
N GLU A 48 0.76 -13.86 9.18
CA GLU A 48 0.94 -15.20 8.60
C GLU A 48 1.15 -15.11 7.09
N ILE A 49 0.36 -14.27 6.41
CA ILE A 49 0.43 -14.04 4.98
C ILE A 49 1.78 -13.38 4.62
N ALA A 50 2.18 -12.31 5.31
CA ALA A 50 3.45 -11.65 5.07
C ALA A 50 4.65 -12.60 5.27
N GLN A 51 4.59 -13.45 6.30
CA GLN A 51 5.60 -14.48 6.54
C GLN A 51 5.64 -15.51 5.40
N ALA A 52 4.49 -15.97 4.91
CA ALA A 52 4.40 -16.95 3.83
C ALA A 52 4.86 -16.41 2.48
N LEU A 53 4.62 -15.12 2.20
CA LEU A 53 5.01 -14.48 0.93
C LEU A 53 6.51 -14.17 0.88
N GLY A 54 7.14 -13.85 2.00
CA GLY A 54 8.60 -13.70 2.09
C GLY A 54 9.18 -12.45 1.42
N PHE A 55 8.35 -11.49 0.99
CA PHE A 55 8.83 -10.17 0.59
C PHE A 55 9.45 -9.43 1.79
N SER A 56 10.38 -8.50 1.53
CA SER A 56 10.90 -7.60 2.57
C SER A 56 9.77 -6.91 3.32
N GLU A 57 8.77 -6.44 2.57
CA GLU A 57 7.53 -5.88 3.07
C GLU A 57 6.33 -6.34 2.22
N THR A 58 5.21 -6.58 2.90
CA THR A 58 3.88 -6.76 2.32
C THR A 58 2.95 -5.69 2.88
N VAL A 59 2.29 -4.94 2.00
CA VAL A 59 1.33 -3.90 2.36
C VAL A 59 -0.08 -4.45 2.28
N PHE A 60 -0.85 -4.25 3.34
CA PHE A 60 -2.28 -4.50 3.37
C PHE A 60 -3.01 -3.17 3.23
N VAL A 61 -3.81 -3.03 2.18
CA VAL A 61 -4.67 -1.87 1.96
C VAL A 61 -6.01 -2.16 2.61
N ASP A 62 -6.24 -1.57 3.78
CA ASP A 62 -7.43 -1.83 4.60
C ASP A 62 -8.66 -1.07 4.08
N ALA A 63 -8.46 0.13 3.55
CA ALA A 63 -9.53 0.93 2.97
C ALA A 63 -8.97 1.97 1.99
N VAL A 64 -9.78 2.32 0.99
CA VAL A 64 -9.56 3.46 0.09
C VAL A 64 -10.82 4.32 0.10
N ASP A 65 -10.66 5.63 0.18
CA ASP A 65 -11.74 6.62 0.25
C ASP A 65 -12.81 6.28 1.32
N ALA A 66 -12.34 6.00 2.53
CA ALA A 66 -13.19 5.52 3.62
C ALA A 66 -14.27 6.56 3.98
N PRO A 67 -15.54 6.15 4.18
CA PRO A 67 -16.61 7.07 4.51
C PRO A 67 -16.35 7.81 5.82
N GLY A 68 -16.45 9.13 5.80
CA GLY A 68 -16.20 9.98 6.97
C GLY A 68 -14.71 10.21 7.27
N ALA A 69 -13.80 9.70 6.44
CA ALA A 69 -12.40 10.13 6.40
C ALA A 69 -12.21 11.25 5.39
N ASP A 70 -11.02 11.87 5.41
CA ASP A 70 -10.62 12.82 4.37
C ASP A 70 -10.64 12.11 3.00
N PRO A 71 -11.21 12.76 1.96
CA PRO A 71 -11.33 12.15 0.65
C PRO A 71 -9.96 11.87 0.05
N ARG A 72 -9.91 10.94 -0.91
CA ARG A 72 -8.65 10.56 -1.61
C ARG A 72 -7.57 10.05 -0.64
N GLY A 73 -7.98 9.41 0.46
CA GLY A 73 -7.10 8.73 1.40
C GLY A 73 -7.12 7.21 1.24
N ALA A 74 -6.05 6.54 1.67
CA ALA A 74 -6.08 5.10 1.91
C ALA A 74 -5.43 4.75 3.26
N SER A 75 -6.00 3.79 3.98
CA SER A 75 -5.43 3.23 5.20
C SER A 75 -4.66 1.97 4.85
N ILE A 76 -3.41 1.88 5.32
CA ILE A 76 -2.54 0.76 5.02
C ILE A 76 -1.80 0.27 6.27
N ARG A 77 -1.47 -1.02 6.29
CA ARG A 77 -0.54 -1.65 7.22
C ARG A 77 0.65 -2.23 6.47
N ILE A 78 1.84 -2.14 7.06
CA ILE A 78 3.10 -2.54 6.43
C ILE A 78 3.69 -3.65 7.28
N LEU A 79 3.78 -4.86 6.72
CA LEU A 79 4.28 -6.02 7.45
C LEU A 79 5.56 -6.55 6.80
N THR A 80 6.57 -6.76 7.62
CA THR A 80 7.69 -7.65 7.28
C THR A 80 7.30 -9.09 7.64
N PRO A 81 8.07 -10.11 7.22
CA PRO A 81 7.85 -11.49 7.67
C PRO A 81 7.89 -11.68 9.20
N ALA A 82 8.49 -10.74 9.93
CA ALA A 82 8.69 -10.86 11.38
C ALA A 82 7.74 -10.00 12.22
N ARG A 83 7.29 -8.84 11.69
CA ARG A 83 6.48 -7.86 12.43
C ARG A 83 5.84 -6.82 11.52
N GLU A 84 4.83 -6.15 12.04
CA GLU A 84 4.32 -4.89 11.51
C GLU A 84 5.30 -3.73 11.76
N LEU A 85 5.44 -2.86 10.76
CA LEU A 85 6.20 -1.61 10.81
C LEU A 85 5.22 -0.43 10.93
N PRO A 86 5.54 0.56 11.77
CA PRO A 86 4.70 1.75 11.90
C PRO A 86 4.74 2.63 10.64
N PHE A 87 5.86 2.58 9.90
CA PHE A 87 6.07 3.26 8.63
C PHE A 87 7.23 2.60 7.87
N ALA A 88 7.21 2.70 6.54
CA ALA A 88 8.35 2.40 5.68
C ALA A 88 8.22 3.18 4.35
N GLY A 89 9.32 3.76 3.88
CA GLY A 89 9.32 4.67 2.71
C GLY A 89 8.91 4.02 1.40
N HIS A 90 9.69 3.06 0.89
CA HIS A 90 9.41 2.45 -0.42
C HIS A 90 8.06 1.70 -0.46
N PRO A 91 7.57 1.06 0.63
CA PRO A 91 6.21 0.50 0.66
C PRO A 91 5.13 1.57 0.48
N THR A 92 5.26 2.74 1.12
CA THR A 92 4.31 3.85 0.90
C THR A 92 4.36 4.39 -0.54
N VAL A 93 5.55 4.58 -1.11
CA VAL A 93 5.68 5.05 -2.52
C VAL A 93 5.06 4.03 -3.48
N GLY A 94 5.41 2.75 -3.34
CA GLY A 94 4.93 1.67 -4.20
C GLY A 94 3.41 1.50 -4.13
N THR A 95 2.83 1.59 -2.94
CA THR A 95 1.38 1.47 -2.75
C THR A 95 0.63 2.65 -3.35
N ALA A 96 1.10 3.88 -3.12
CA ALA A 96 0.50 5.08 -3.73
C ALA A 96 0.57 5.04 -5.27
N TRP A 97 1.71 4.62 -5.83
CA TRP A 97 1.87 4.41 -7.26
C TRP A 97 0.92 3.33 -7.79
N TRP A 98 0.83 2.19 -7.09
CA TRP A 98 -0.03 1.09 -7.49
C TRP A 98 -1.51 1.52 -7.51
N LEU A 99 -2.01 2.17 -6.46
CA LEU A 99 -3.38 2.70 -6.42
C LEU A 99 -3.65 3.67 -7.57
N ALA A 100 -2.72 4.60 -7.83
CA ALA A 100 -2.83 5.55 -8.93
C ALA A 100 -2.83 4.85 -10.32
N SER A 101 -2.07 3.78 -10.49
CA SER A 101 -2.04 2.97 -11.72
C SER A 101 -3.35 2.22 -11.98
N ARG A 102 -4.16 2.01 -10.93
CA ARG A 102 -5.50 1.41 -10.99
C ARG A 102 -6.62 2.45 -11.13
N GLY A 103 -6.28 3.72 -11.38
CA GLY A 103 -7.26 4.79 -11.53
C GLY A 103 -7.77 5.37 -10.21
N VAL A 104 -7.16 5.02 -9.09
CA VAL A 104 -7.55 5.49 -7.74
C VAL A 104 -6.41 6.26 -7.08
N PRO A 105 -6.01 7.42 -7.61
CA PRO A 105 -4.95 8.21 -7.00
C PRO A 105 -5.37 8.72 -5.62
N VAL A 106 -4.44 8.65 -4.68
CA VAL A 106 -4.60 9.14 -3.31
C VAL A 106 -3.67 10.32 -3.04
N ASP A 107 -4.12 11.24 -2.19
CA ASP A 107 -3.35 12.41 -1.75
C ASP A 107 -2.66 12.14 -0.41
N HIS A 108 -3.06 11.08 0.30
CA HIS A 108 -2.44 10.66 1.54
C HIS A 108 -2.64 9.17 1.84
N LEU A 109 -1.67 8.60 2.57
CA LEU A 109 -1.74 7.27 3.16
C LEU A 109 -1.77 7.39 4.68
N ARG A 110 -2.70 6.71 5.34
CA ARG A 110 -2.69 6.53 6.79
C ARG A 110 -1.96 5.23 7.11
N VAL A 111 -0.79 5.37 7.72
CA VAL A 111 0.02 4.27 8.28
C VAL A 111 -0.14 4.27 9.80
N PRO A 112 0.31 3.23 10.54
CA PRO A 112 0.24 3.24 11.99
C PRO A 112 0.98 4.42 12.65
N ALA A 113 2.07 4.91 12.04
CA ALA A 113 2.80 6.10 12.53
C ALA A 113 2.03 7.43 12.36
N GLY A 114 1.09 7.51 11.40
CA GLY A 114 0.38 8.76 11.10
C GLY A 114 0.01 8.93 9.63
N ILE A 115 -0.16 10.19 9.21
CA ILE A 115 -0.53 10.54 7.84
C ILE A 115 0.71 10.86 7.00
N VAL A 116 0.93 10.07 5.95
CA VAL A 116 1.95 10.29 4.93
C VAL A 116 1.28 11.00 3.75
N ARG A 117 1.77 12.19 3.39
CA ARG A 117 1.25 12.92 2.21
C ARG A 117 1.80 12.31 0.94
N VAL A 118 0.98 12.26 -0.11
CA VAL A 118 1.33 11.77 -1.44
C VAL A 118 1.20 12.91 -2.44
N THR A 119 2.19 13.05 -3.30
CA THR A 119 2.14 13.95 -4.47
C THR A 119 2.55 13.19 -5.72
N ARG A 120 1.95 13.54 -6.86
CA ARG A 120 2.22 12.90 -8.15
C ARG A 120 2.50 13.94 -9.23
N VAL A 121 3.55 13.72 -10.02
CA VAL A 121 3.87 14.53 -11.21
C VAL A 121 4.17 13.57 -12.36
N GLY A 122 3.27 13.49 -13.34
CA GLY A 122 3.35 12.44 -14.36
C GLY A 122 3.24 11.05 -13.72
N ASP A 123 4.23 10.19 -13.93
CA ASP A 123 4.31 8.87 -13.31
C ASP A 123 5.15 8.82 -12.03
N GLU A 124 5.77 9.94 -11.66
CA GLU A 124 6.55 10.02 -10.43
C GLU A 124 5.64 10.24 -9.22
N VAL A 125 5.81 9.40 -8.20
CA VAL A 125 5.13 9.50 -6.90
C VAL A 125 6.14 9.87 -5.83
N ARG A 126 5.80 10.88 -5.03
CA ARG A 126 6.59 11.32 -3.88
C ARG A 126 5.75 11.25 -2.62
N VAL A 127 6.38 10.87 -1.52
CA VAL A 127 5.75 10.86 -0.19
C VAL A 127 6.47 11.81 0.76
N THR A 128 5.71 12.45 1.64
CA THR A 128 6.25 13.25 2.74
C THR A 128 5.72 12.69 4.06
N ALA A 129 6.65 12.24 4.90
CA ALA A 129 6.40 11.68 6.22
C ALA A 129 7.01 12.59 7.30
N ASP A 130 6.57 12.41 8.55
CA ASP A 130 7.16 13.10 9.68
C ASP A 130 8.57 12.55 9.96
N PRO A 131 9.60 13.39 10.11
CA PRO A 131 10.95 12.93 10.42
C PRO A 131 11.11 12.36 11.84
N GLU A 132 10.12 12.51 12.74
CA GLU A 132 10.19 12.02 14.11
C GLU A 132 9.77 10.55 14.31
N TRP A 133 9.39 9.85 13.24
CA TRP A 133 8.95 8.43 13.26
C TRP A 133 10.08 7.40 13.16
#